data_AF-L1P4L0-F1
#
_entry.id   AF-L1P4L0-F1
#
_cell.length_a   1.000
_cell.length_b   1.000
_cell.length_c   1.000
_cell.angle_alpha   90.00
_cell.angle_beta   90.00
_cell.angle_gamma   90.00
#
_symmetry.space_group_name_H-M   'P 1'
#
loop_
_entity.id
_entity.type
_entity.pdbx_description
1 polymer ?
#
loop_
_entity_poly.entity_id
_entity_poly.type
_entity_poly.pdbx_seq_one_letter_code
_entity_poly.pdbx_strand_id
1 'polypeptide(L)'
;MTTIETLKQWFSNLKKPTQEQFWAWLDSFWHKSEKIPMESVEGLDKLVEGTASAEQLNNHLNDSNAHKALFDKKVDKVEGKELSSNDFTNEYKEKLDALHPTDTSKLLPKGNFTGTAQDLKKQIDDKADKNHKHKWSEIEEKPSIPSEENFWKSNIGEIEISNENKGGRQSGSYNFYGGQGILLSFRGGGNITSLEFCKRIVNNSEYENDHLLVRASDENNEFPDEGKWEPLAWYSDTKRLGYIAFEYHPPQSGTTGISAYENGNFGRMLYIESSCFIDLDPLKNTFACLQYFKTFDEGEITLQSIRSEVELVYLTEDTICNGKTGSRIYLYACKNKVYIEIINLK
;
A
#
# COMPACT_ATOMS: atom_id res chain seq x y z
N MET A 1 47.56 6.42 9.37
CA MET A 1 46.61 7.27 8.62
C MET A 1 46.53 8.63 9.27
N THR A 2 46.41 9.69 8.47
CA THR A 2 46.16 11.03 8.99
C THR A 2 44.75 11.08 9.57
N THR A 3 44.56 11.71 10.74
CA THR A 3 43.23 11.80 11.34
C THR A 3 42.31 12.69 10.50
N ILE A 4 41.01 12.38 10.50
CA ILE A 4 40.02 13.18 9.77
C ILE A 4 40.00 14.65 10.23
N GLU A 5 40.34 14.92 11.48
CA GLU A 5 40.43 16.26 12.06
C GLU A 5 41.59 17.06 11.45
N THR A 6 42.77 16.44 11.30
CA THR A 6 43.91 17.05 10.62
C THR A 6 43.61 17.26 9.12
N LEU A 7 42.94 16.31 8.46
CA LEU A 7 42.52 16.46 7.07
C LEU A 7 41.57 17.65 6.88
N LYS A 8 40.54 17.81 7.73
CA LYS A 8 39.58 18.93 7.65
C LYS A 8 40.25 20.31 7.75
N GLN A 9 41.35 20.42 8.50
CA GLN A 9 42.09 21.68 8.62
C GLN A 9 42.83 22.07 7.34
N TRP A 10 43.25 21.11 6.53
CA TRP A 10 43.95 21.35 5.26
C TRP A 10 43.01 21.86 4.15
N PHE A 11 41.72 21.52 4.24
CA PHE A 11 40.67 21.88 3.27
C PHE A 11 39.67 22.92 3.79
N SER A 12 40.02 23.66 4.84
CA SER A 12 39.17 24.75 5.36
C SER A 12 39.14 25.95 4.39
N ASN A 13 38.13 26.82 4.53
CA ASN A 13 37.94 28.00 3.67
C ASN A 13 39.24 28.78 3.48
N LEU A 14 39.53 29.11 2.21
CA LEU A 14 40.70 29.89 1.78
C LEU A 14 42.06 29.21 2.01
N LYS A 15 42.11 27.93 2.42
CA LYS A 15 43.34 27.15 2.45
C LYS A 15 43.47 26.27 1.20
N LYS A 16 44.68 26.22 0.65
CA LYS A 16 45.06 25.28 -0.40
C LYS A 16 46.07 24.29 0.20
N PRO A 17 45.77 22.98 0.22
CA PRO A 17 46.71 21.99 0.73
C PRO A 17 47.98 21.96 -0.11
N THR A 18 49.12 21.65 0.51
CA THR A 18 50.37 21.35 -0.21
C THR A 18 50.26 19.99 -0.92
N GLN A 19 51.21 19.70 -1.81
CA GLN A 19 51.27 18.40 -2.49
C GLN A 19 51.34 17.23 -1.50
N GLU A 20 52.16 17.36 -0.46
CA GLU A 20 52.34 16.34 0.58
C GLU A 20 51.07 16.14 1.40
N GLN A 21 50.36 17.23 1.72
CA GLN A 21 49.06 17.18 2.40
C GLN A 21 47.99 16.52 1.55
N PHE A 22 48.02 16.77 0.23
CA PHE A 22 47.10 16.14 -0.71
C PHE A 22 47.38 14.64 -0.88
N TRP A 23 48.65 14.22 -0.92
CA TRP A 23 49.01 12.79 -0.95
C TRP A 23 48.65 12.09 0.36
N ALA A 24 48.95 12.71 1.50
CA ALA A 24 48.57 12.16 2.80
C ALA A 24 47.05 12.06 2.99
N TRP A 25 46.26 12.89 2.28
CA TRP A 25 44.81 12.75 2.20
C TRP A 25 44.42 11.50 1.40
N LEU A 26 44.96 11.29 0.21
CA LEU A 26 44.69 10.10 -0.60
C LEU A 26 45.06 8.80 0.12
N ASP A 27 46.25 8.76 0.73
CA ASP A 27 46.77 7.60 1.47
C ASP A 27 45.99 7.30 2.77
N SER A 28 45.10 8.21 3.20
CA SER A 28 44.24 7.98 4.38
C SER A 28 42.96 7.20 4.05
N PHE A 29 42.71 6.89 2.77
CA PHE A 29 41.57 6.08 2.32
C PHE A 29 42.03 4.84 1.59
N TRP A 30 41.25 3.77 1.67
CA TRP A 30 41.45 2.57 0.86
C TRP A 30 40.95 2.79 -0.58
N HIS A 31 41.75 2.43 -1.57
CA HIS A 31 41.34 2.46 -2.97
C HIS A 31 40.49 1.24 -3.35
N LYS A 32 39.61 1.38 -4.34
CA LYS A 32 38.69 0.30 -4.78
C LYS A 32 39.41 -1.00 -5.21
N SER A 33 40.66 -0.90 -5.62
CA SER A 33 41.50 -2.03 -6.04
C SER A 33 42.29 -2.68 -4.90
N GLU A 34 42.28 -2.08 -3.71
CA GLU A 34 43.05 -2.56 -2.56
C GLU A 34 42.25 -3.56 -1.74
N LYS A 35 42.95 -4.55 -1.18
CA LYS A 35 42.34 -5.53 -0.28
C LYS A 35 42.36 -4.95 1.14
N ILE A 36 41.20 -4.89 1.76
CA ILE A 36 41.06 -4.47 3.17
C ILE A 36 41.51 -5.63 4.08
N PRO A 37 42.50 -5.44 4.95
CA PRO A 37 42.92 -6.47 5.92
C PRO A 37 41.80 -6.82 6.89
N MET A 38 41.67 -8.10 7.24
CA MET A 38 40.63 -8.62 8.14
C MET A 38 40.62 -7.91 9.51
N GLU A 39 41.81 -7.61 10.03
CA GLU A 39 42.05 -6.89 11.29
C GLU A 39 41.51 -5.46 11.31
N SER A 40 41.27 -4.86 10.14
CA SER A 40 40.75 -3.50 10.01
C SER A 40 39.22 -3.43 10.00
N VAL A 41 38.53 -4.58 10.08
CA VAL A 41 37.06 -4.66 10.08
C VAL A 41 36.57 -4.89 11.51
N GLU A 42 35.99 -3.85 12.11
CA GLU A 42 35.47 -3.90 13.48
C GLU A 42 34.34 -4.94 13.62
N GLY A 43 34.44 -5.79 14.65
CA GLY A 43 33.42 -6.79 15.00
C GLY A 43 33.44 -8.06 14.16
N LEU A 44 34.34 -8.17 13.19
CA LEU A 44 34.49 -9.38 12.38
C LEU A 44 35.04 -10.56 13.19
N ASP A 45 35.91 -10.29 14.15
CA ASP A 45 36.41 -11.22 15.16
C ASP A 45 35.26 -11.86 15.96
N LYS A 46 34.36 -11.02 16.52
CA LYS A 46 33.22 -11.46 17.32
C LYS A 46 32.23 -12.31 16.51
N LEU A 47 32.04 -11.97 15.23
CA LEU A 47 31.14 -12.72 14.36
C LEU A 47 31.68 -14.13 14.05
N VAL A 48 33.00 -14.27 13.94
CA VAL A 48 33.66 -15.55 13.70
C VAL A 48 33.69 -16.42 14.96
N GLU A 49 33.84 -15.83 16.15
CA GLU A 49 33.81 -16.57 17.44
C GLU A 49 32.48 -17.31 17.68
N GLY A 50 31.36 -16.82 17.12
CA GLY A 50 30.04 -17.46 17.22
C GLY A 50 29.83 -18.64 16.27
N THR A 51 30.81 -18.97 15.42
CA THR A 51 30.70 -20.04 14.43
C THR A 51 31.56 -21.23 14.81
N ALA A 52 31.05 -22.44 14.62
CA ALA A 52 31.88 -23.64 14.70
C ALA A 52 32.82 -23.67 13.49
N SER A 53 34.12 -23.88 13.72
CA SER A 53 35.06 -24.10 12.63
C SER A 53 34.67 -25.36 11.84
N ALA A 54 35.07 -25.41 10.57
CA ALA A 54 34.83 -26.58 9.72
C ALA A 54 35.36 -27.88 10.35
N GLU A 55 36.47 -27.79 11.07
CA GLU A 55 37.08 -28.93 11.76
C GLU A 55 36.25 -29.37 12.98
N GLN A 56 35.77 -28.43 13.80
CA GLN A 56 34.87 -28.74 14.93
C GLN A 56 33.57 -29.39 14.45
N LEU A 57 32.99 -28.87 13.36
CA LEU A 57 31.78 -29.45 12.77
C LEU A 57 32.04 -30.86 12.23
N ASN A 58 33.16 -31.05 11.51
CA ASN A 58 33.52 -32.35 10.97
C ASN A 58 33.78 -33.38 12.09
N ASN A 59 34.40 -32.97 13.18
CA ASN A 59 34.61 -33.83 14.34
C ASN A 59 33.28 -34.21 15.00
N HIS A 60 32.33 -33.27 15.13
CA HIS A 60 30.99 -33.57 15.64
C HIS A 60 30.20 -34.51 14.72
N LEU A 61 30.27 -34.33 13.40
CA LEU A 61 29.58 -35.18 12.42
C LEU A 61 30.09 -36.63 12.44
N ASN A 62 31.39 -36.82 12.65
CA ASN A 62 32.01 -38.14 12.67
C ASN A 62 32.06 -38.78 14.07
N ASP A 63 31.66 -38.05 15.11
CA ASP A 63 31.54 -38.59 16.46
C ASP A 63 30.22 -39.37 16.61
N SER A 64 30.32 -40.69 16.47
CA SER A 64 29.22 -41.63 16.71
C SER A 64 28.58 -41.52 18.11
N ASN A 65 29.25 -40.86 19.06
CA ASN A 65 28.76 -40.68 20.43
C ASN A 65 28.23 -39.28 20.73
N ALA A 66 28.24 -38.34 19.78
CA ALA A 66 27.87 -36.93 20.00
C ALA A 66 26.50 -36.77 20.69
N HIS A 67 25.59 -37.73 20.49
CA HIS A 67 24.25 -37.73 21.09
C HIS A 67 23.88 -39.03 21.82
N LYS A 68 24.84 -39.90 22.12
CA LYS A 68 24.58 -41.24 22.68
C LYS A 68 23.76 -41.20 23.98
N ALA A 69 24.11 -40.30 24.91
CA ALA A 69 23.40 -40.16 26.18
C ALA A 69 21.91 -39.75 26.04
N LEU A 70 21.54 -39.11 24.93
CA LEU A 70 20.14 -38.79 24.62
C LEU A 70 19.41 -40.00 24.02
N PHE A 71 20.11 -40.85 23.28
CA PHE A 71 19.56 -42.08 22.71
C PHE A 71 19.43 -43.20 23.75
N ASP A 72 20.36 -43.32 24.69
CA ASP A 72 20.31 -44.31 25.78
C ASP A 72 19.09 -44.12 26.70
N LYS A 73 18.45 -42.93 26.68
CA LYS A 73 17.20 -42.64 27.40
C LYS A 73 15.94 -43.04 26.63
N LYS A 74 16.06 -43.37 25.34
CA LYS A 74 14.90 -43.79 24.54
C LYS A 74 14.65 -45.29 24.77
N VAL A 75 13.39 -45.63 24.94
CA VAL A 75 12.95 -47.03 24.96
C VAL A 75 12.81 -47.50 23.52
N ASP A 76 13.48 -48.60 23.17
CA ASP A 76 13.39 -49.18 21.83
C ASP A 76 12.03 -49.81 21.57
N LYS A 77 11.54 -49.67 20.33
CA LYS A 77 10.31 -50.32 19.88
C LYS A 77 10.59 -51.78 19.54
N VAL A 78 10.02 -52.71 20.31
CA VAL A 78 10.04 -54.14 19.99
C VAL A 78 8.73 -54.52 19.28
N GLU A 79 8.84 -55.13 18.10
CA GLU A 79 7.68 -55.54 17.30
C GLU A 79 6.83 -56.58 18.07
N GLY A 80 5.53 -56.33 18.18
CA GLY A 80 4.59 -57.20 18.90
C GLY A 80 4.55 -57.01 20.44
N LYS A 81 5.28 -56.04 21.00
CA LYS A 81 5.14 -55.65 22.41
C LYS A 81 4.75 -54.18 22.53
N GLU A 82 3.66 -53.91 23.26
CA GLU A 82 3.42 -52.59 23.84
C GLU A 82 4.42 -52.33 24.97
N LEU A 83 4.61 -51.05 25.34
CA LEU A 83 5.60 -50.54 26.29
C LEU A 83 5.90 -51.53 27.43
N SER A 84 7.18 -51.89 27.63
CA SER A 84 7.62 -52.93 28.57
C SER A 84 7.44 -52.57 30.06
N SER A 85 6.69 -51.53 30.39
CA SER A 85 6.19 -51.24 31.74
C SER A 85 4.69 -51.41 31.73
N ASN A 86 4.21 -52.54 32.24
CA ASN A 86 2.79 -52.79 32.43
C ASN A 86 2.36 -52.06 33.72
N ASP A 87 1.80 -50.86 33.61
CA ASP A 87 1.49 -49.97 34.74
C ASP A 87 0.20 -50.35 35.50
N PHE A 88 -0.47 -51.45 35.14
CA PHE A 88 -1.71 -51.91 35.77
C PHE A 88 -1.50 -53.19 36.59
N THR A 89 -1.87 -53.15 37.88
CA THR A 89 -1.85 -54.35 38.74
C THR A 89 -2.94 -55.34 38.32
N ASN A 90 -2.67 -56.64 38.48
CA ASN A 90 -3.62 -57.72 38.17
C ASN A 90 -4.99 -57.52 38.84
N GLU A 91 -5.00 -56.85 39.99
CA GLU A 91 -6.18 -56.51 40.77
C GLU A 91 -7.12 -55.52 40.07
N TYR A 92 -6.58 -54.54 39.33
CA TYR A 92 -7.40 -53.64 38.51
C TYR A 92 -7.98 -54.35 37.29
N LYS A 93 -7.24 -55.32 36.74
CA LYS A 93 -7.69 -56.12 35.60
C LYS A 93 -8.87 -57.01 35.99
N GLU A 94 -8.79 -57.70 37.11
CA GLU A 94 -9.93 -58.50 37.64
C GLU A 94 -11.16 -57.64 37.94
N LYS A 95 -10.98 -56.43 38.48
CA LYS A 95 -12.10 -55.50 38.72
C LYS A 95 -12.76 -55.02 37.43
N LEU A 96 -11.98 -54.80 36.37
CA LEU A 96 -12.50 -54.45 35.06
C LEU A 96 -13.25 -55.63 34.42
N ASP A 97 -12.69 -56.84 34.52
CA ASP A 97 -13.29 -58.06 33.99
C ASP A 97 -14.59 -58.45 34.73
N ALA A 98 -14.75 -58.03 35.98
CA ALA A 98 -15.96 -58.25 36.79
C ALA A 98 -17.10 -57.24 36.53
N LEU A 99 -16.90 -56.21 35.69
CA LEU A 99 -17.97 -55.28 35.32
C LEU A 99 -18.90 -55.89 34.27
N HIS A 100 -20.06 -56.37 34.71
CA HIS A 100 -21.16 -56.72 33.81
C HIS A 100 -22.02 -55.49 33.50
N PRO A 101 -22.50 -55.30 32.25
CA PRO A 101 -23.44 -54.24 31.94
C PRO A 101 -24.75 -54.43 32.70
N THR A 102 -25.03 -53.54 33.65
CA THR A 102 -26.29 -53.52 34.38
C THR A 102 -27.43 -53.23 33.41
N ASP A 103 -28.50 -54.04 33.43
CA ASP A 103 -29.69 -53.79 32.61
C ASP A 103 -30.41 -52.51 33.08
N THR A 104 -30.11 -51.40 32.41
CA THR A 104 -30.71 -50.07 32.66
C THR A 104 -32.09 -49.93 32.02
N SER A 105 -32.66 -50.98 31.42
CA SER A 105 -33.98 -50.94 30.75
C SER A 105 -35.12 -50.51 31.67
N LYS A 106 -34.95 -50.59 33.00
CA LYS A 106 -35.93 -50.10 34.00
C LYS A 106 -35.79 -48.61 34.36
N LEU A 107 -34.69 -47.96 33.98
CA LEU A 107 -34.42 -46.55 34.32
C LEU A 107 -34.98 -45.57 33.28
N LEU A 108 -35.44 -46.06 32.13
CA LEU A 108 -36.03 -45.25 31.08
C LEU A 108 -37.45 -45.77 30.79
N PRO A 109 -38.51 -44.96 30.99
CA PRO A 109 -39.84 -45.32 30.52
C PRO A 109 -39.81 -45.35 28.99
N LYS A 110 -39.74 -46.55 28.40
CA LYS A 110 -39.97 -46.68 26.96
C LYS A 110 -41.44 -46.35 26.72
N GLY A 111 -41.72 -45.40 25.83
CA GLY A 111 -43.06 -45.21 25.28
C GLY A 111 -43.54 -46.48 24.55
N ASN A 112 -44.64 -46.40 23.79
CA ASN A 112 -45.27 -47.55 23.11
C ASN A 112 -44.42 -48.21 21.99
N PHE A 113 -43.11 -47.97 21.95
CA PHE A 113 -42.20 -48.51 20.95
C PHE A 113 -41.74 -49.94 21.31
N THR A 114 -41.99 -50.89 20.41
CA THR A 114 -41.72 -52.32 20.61
C THR A 114 -40.66 -52.87 19.63
N GLY A 115 -39.49 -52.22 19.55
CA GLY A 115 -38.36 -52.66 18.73
C GLY A 115 -36.99 -52.54 19.43
N THR A 116 -35.92 -52.90 18.73
CA THR A 116 -34.54 -52.76 19.21
C THR A 116 -34.06 -51.30 19.15
N ALA A 117 -32.95 -50.98 19.83
CA ALA A 117 -32.33 -49.67 19.74
C ALA A 117 -31.88 -49.32 18.29
N GLN A 118 -31.52 -50.33 17.51
CA GLN A 118 -31.21 -50.17 16.07
C GLN A 118 -32.48 -49.83 15.27
N ASP A 119 -33.62 -50.45 15.58
CA ASP A 119 -34.90 -50.11 14.94
C ASP A 119 -35.32 -48.67 15.25
N LEU A 120 -35.13 -48.23 16.49
CA LEU A 120 -35.35 -46.83 16.91
C LEU A 120 -34.46 -45.87 16.14
N LYS A 121 -33.15 -46.16 16.07
CA LYS A 121 -32.19 -45.32 15.34
C LYS A 121 -32.55 -45.24 13.85
N LYS A 122 -32.91 -46.37 13.24
CA LYS A 122 -33.32 -46.42 11.83
C LYS A 122 -34.59 -45.60 11.59
N GLN A 123 -35.60 -45.70 12.46
CA GLN A 123 -36.82 -44.89 12.31
C GLN A 123 -36.59 -43.39 12.51
N ILE A 124 -35.65 -43.01 13.39
CA ILE A 124 -35.23 -41.61 13.55
C ILE A 124 -34.50 -41.14 12.30
N ASP A 125 -33.54 -41.92 11.79
CA ASP A 125 -32.77 -41.59 10.58
C ASP A 125 -33.71 -41.50 9.34
N ASP A 126 -34.71 -42.37 9.23
CA ASP A 126 -35.72 -42.37 8.15
C ASP A 126 -36.69 -41.17 8.24
N LYS A 127 -36.93 -40.62 9.44
CA LYS A 127 -37.80 -39.43 9.65
C LYS A 127 -37.05 -38.10 9.65
N ALA A 128 -35.74 -38.13 9.87
CA ALA A 128 -34.87 -36.97 9.88
C ALA A 128 -33.88 -37.04 8.70
N ASP A 129 -34.42 -36.98 7.48
CA ASP A 129 -33.56 -36.81 6.31
C ASP A 129 -32.75 -35.51 6.47
N LYS A 130 -31.43 -35.63 6.60
CA LYS A 130 -30.54 -34.48 6.79
C LYS A 130 -30.54 -33.53 5.58
N ASN A 131 -31.05 -33.99 4.45
CA ASN A 131 -31.15 -33.24 3.21
C ASN A 131 -32.59 -32.82 2.88
N HIS A 132 -33.55 -33.04 3.78
CA HIS A 132 -34.91 -32.58 3.56
C HIS A 132 -34.93 -31.05 3.45
N LYS A 133 -35.71 -30.54 2.49
CA LYS A 133 -35.88 -29.12 2.22
C LYS A 133 -37.37 -28.78 2.26
N HIS A 134 -37.71 -27.64 2.85
CA HIS A 134 -39.03 -27.03 2.70
C HIS A 134 -38.97 -25.92 1.66
N LYS A 135 -40.06 -25.73 0.90
CA LYS A 135 -40.23 -24.47 0.17
C LYS A 135 -40.54 -23.37 1.18
N TRP A 136 -39.90 -22.21 1.05
CA TRP A 136 -40.13 -21.05 1.92
C TRP A 136 -41.60 -20.61 1.97
N SER A 137 -42.36 -20.88 0.91
CA SER A 137 -43.80 -20.62 0.82
C SER A 137 -44.66 -21.47 1.76
N GLU A 138 -44.16 -22.60 2.24
CA GLU A 138 -44.90 -23.60 3.02
C GLU A 138 -44.63 -23.48 4.54
N ILE A 139 -43.88 -22.45 4.97
CA ILE A 139 -43.53 -22.19 6.37
C ILE A 139 -44.49 -21.15 6.95
N GLU A 140 -45.29 -21.55 7.94
CA GLU A 140 -46.32 -20.69 8.57
C GLU A 140 -45.71 -19.61 9.49
N GLU A 141 -44.74 -19.97 10.33
CA GLU A 141 -44.07 -19.04 11.27
C GLU A 141 -42.70 -18.56 10.75
N LYS A 142 -42.63 -18.20 9.46
CA LYS A 142 -41.38 -17.68 8.89
C LYS A 142 -41.02 -16.31 9.52
N PRO A 143 -39.74 -16.07 9.88
CA PRO A 143 -39.31 -14.77 10.34
C PRO A 143 -39.52 -13.72 9.24
N SER A 144 -39.88 -12.50 9.64
CA SER A 144 -39.96 -11.38 8.71
C SER A 144 -38.54 -11.09 8.19
N ILE A 145 -38.30 -11.30 6.90
CA ILE A 145 -37.08 -10.83 6.25
C ILE A 145 -37.24 -9.32 6.12
N PRO A 146 -36.37 -8.50 6.74
CA PRO A 146 -36.38 -7.06 6.49
C PRO A 146 -36.25 -6.88 4.98
N SER A 147 -37.15 -6.14 4.34
CA SER A 147 -36.94 -5.75 2.95
C SER A 147 -35.54 -5.13 2.84
N GLU A 148 -34.80 -5.40 1.76
CA GLU A 148 -33.47 -4.80 1.54
C GLU A 148 -33.51 -3.27 1.75
N GLU A 149 -34.64 -2.68 1.44
CA GLU A 149 -34.98 -1.27 1.69
C GLU A 149 -34.86 -0.86 3.17
N ASN A 150 -35.24 -1.71 4.13
CA ASN A 150 -35.19 -1.41 5.56
C ASN A 150 -33.85 -1.77 6.23
N PHE A 151 -33.10 -2.74 5.68
CA PHE A 151 -31.76 -3.07 6.20
C PHE A 151 -30.78 -1.90 5.99
N TRP A 152 -30.88 -1.21 4.85
CA TRP A 152 -30.07 -0.02 4.58
C TRP A 152 -30.62 1.25 5.27
N LYS A 153 -31.96 1.45 5.29
CA LYS A 153 -32.56 2.62 5.94
C LYS A 153 -32.31 2.69 7.46
N SER A 154 -32.21 1.55 8.14
CA SER A 154 -31.96 1.54 9.59
C SER A 154 -30.50 1.75 9.98
N ASN A 155 -29.55 1.54 9.06
CA ASN A 155 -28.10 1.62 9.35
C ASN A 155 -27.39 2.80 8.67
N ILE A 156 -28.03 3.45 7.70
CA ILE A 156 -27.54 4.68 7.10
C ILE A 156 -28.71 5.65 7.13
N GLY A 157 -28.78 6.43 8.21
CA GLY A 157 -29.76 7.51 8.29
C GLY A 157 -29.62 8.43 7.08
N GLU A 158 -30.73 8.73 6.43
CA GLU A 158 -30.81 9.80 5.44
C GLU A 158 -30.44 11.11 6.16
N ILE A 159 -29.23 11.63 5.92
CA ILE A 159 -28.77 12.86 6.56
C ILE A 159 -29.36 14.02 5.77
N GLU A 160 -30.39 14.65 6.32
CA GLU A 160 -30.83 15.97 5.86
C GLU A 160 -29.66 16.96 5.94
N ILE A 161 -29.30 17.51 4.78
CA ILE A 161 -28.26 18.53 4.66
C ILE A 161 -28.90 19.88 5.00
N SER A 162 -29.02 20.19 6.30
CA SER A 162 -29.14 21.59 6.70
C SER A 162 -27.74 22.22 6.70
N ASN A 163 -27.62 23.40 6.10
CA ASN A 163 -26.37 24.17 5.95
C ASN A 163 -25.74 24.61 7.29
N GLU A 164 -26.20 24.09 8.43
CA GLU A 164 -25.90 24.58 9.77
C GLU A 164 -25.13 23.56 10.63
N ASN A 165 -24.97 22.31 10.19
CA ASN A 165 -24.23 21.31 10.93
C ASN A 165 -22.70 21.48 10.76
N LYS A 166 -22.15 22.41 11.55
CA LYS A 166 -20.71 22.62 11.77
C LYS A 166 -20.01 21.49 12.55
N GLY A 167 -20.70 20.37 12.83
CA GLY A 167 -20.14 19.26 13.60
C GLY A 167 -20.31 17.93 12.87
N GLY A 168 -19.24 17.45 12.25
CA GLY A 168 -19.04 16.06 11.80
C GLY A 168 -20.23 15.40 11.09
N ARG A 169 -20.20 15.38 9.75
CA ARG A 169 -21.11 14.54 8.96
C ARG A 169 -20.86 13.05 9.26
N GLN A 170 -21.93 12.26 9.45
CA GLN A 170 -21.83 10.79 9.50
C GLN A 170 -21.58 10.24 8.09
N SER A 171 -20.92 9.08 7.98
CA SER A 171 -20.72 8.42 6.68
C SER A 171 -22.07 8.04 6.08
N GLY A 172 -22.24 8.21 4.78
CA GLY A 172 -23.49 7.89 4.10
C GLY A 172 -23.58 8.46 2.69
N SER A 173 -24.63 8.10 1.98
CA SER A 173 -24.99 8.68 0.69
C SER A 173 -25.90 9.89 0.88
N TYR A 174 -25.78 10.89 0.00
CA TYR A 174 -26.62 12.07 0.01
C TYR A 174 -26.95 12.55 -1.41
N ASN A 175 -28.06 13.27 -1.54
CA ASN A 175 -28.51 13.91 -2.77
C ASN A 175 -28.43 15.43 -2.63
N PHE A 176 -28.19 16.14 -3.74
CA PHE A 176 -28.27 17.59 -3.81
C PHE A 176 -28.74 18.03 -5.20
N TYR A 177 -29.12 19.30 -5.36
CA TYR A 177 -29.58 19.79 -6.65
C TYR A 177 -28.46 19.67 -7.70
N GLY A 178 -28.64 18.77 -8.65
CA GLY A 178 -27.65 18.47 -9.68
C GLY A 178 -26.67 17.35 -9.34
N GLY A 179 -26.87 16.50 -8.33
CA GLY A 179 -25.95 15.38 -8.11
C GLY A 179 -26.23 14.48 -6.90
N GLN A 180 -25.37 13.48 -6.75
CA GLN A 180 -25.36 12.54 -5.63
C GLN A 180 -23.92 12.35 -5.15
N GLY A 181 -23.74 12.03 -3.88
CA GLY A 181 -22.42 11.75 -3.33
C GLY A 181 -22.44 10.69 -2.24
N ILE A 182 -21.27 10.13 -1.98
CA ILE A 182 -21.00 9.23 -0.86
C ILE A 182 -19.90 9.86 -0.03
N LEU A 183 -20.15 9.97 1.27
CA LEU A 183 -19.20 10.46 2.26
C LEU A 183 -18.77 9.33 3.18
N LEU A 184 -17.47 9.19 3.39
CA LEU A 184 -16.85 8.33 4.39
C LEU A 184 -16.15 9.21 5.41
N SER A 185 -16.61 9.17 6.66
CA SER A 185 -16.00 9.88 7.79
C SER A 185 -15.30 8.88 8.72
N PHE A 186 -13.99 9.03 8.88
CA PHE A 186 -13.15 8.29 9.82
C PHE A 186 -12.98 9.13 11.09
N ARG A 187 -13.57 8.66 12.21
CA ARG A 187 -13.47 9.34 13.51
C ARG A 187 -12.51 8.58 14.41
N GLY A 188 -11.42 9.23 14.79
CA GLY A 188 -10.45 8.68 15.73
C GLY A 188 -10.06 9.71 16.79
N GLY A 189 -10.53 9.50 18.03
CA GLY A 189 -9.96 10.03 19.29
C GLY A 189 -9.60 11.53 19.41
N GLY A 190 -9.99 12.39 18.47
CA GLY A 190 -9.61 13.81 18.49
C GLY A 190 -9.49 14.47 17.12
N ASN A 191 -9.47 13.72 16.01
CA ASN A 191 -9.55 14.27 14.65
C ASN A 191 -10.59 13.53 13.80
N ILE A 192 -11.19 14.24 12.85
CA ILE A 192 -12.11 13.69 11.84
C ILE A 192 -11.48 13.87 10.47
N THR A 193 -11.27 12.76 9.77
CA THR A 193 -10.91 12.77 8.35
C THR A 193 -12.10 12.29 7.55
N SER A 194 -12.39 12.96 6.44
CA SER A 194 -13.47 12.58 5.55
C SER A 194 -12.99 12.42 4.12
N LEU A 195 -13.54 11.42 3.43
CA LEU A 195 -13.34 11.13 2.01
C LEU A 195 -14.70 11.19 1.32
N GLU A 196 -14.80 11.95 0.24
CA GLU A 196 -16.06 12.13 -0.50
C GLU A 196 -15.88 11.70 -1.96
N PHE A 197 -16.82 10.88 -2.43
CA PHE A 197 -17.01 10.52 -3.82
C PHE A 197 -18.27 11.25 -4.28
N CYS A 198 -18.09 12.35 -5.00
CA CYS A 198 -19.21 13.17 -5.45
C CYS A 198 -19.35 13.06 -6.96
N LYS A 199 -20.60 12.99 -7.43
CA LYS A 199 -20.97 13.02 -8.84
C LYS A 199 -21.91 14.20 -9.06
N ARG A 200 -21.36 15.30 -9.57
CA ARG A 200 -22.11 16.54 -9.85
C ARG A 200 -22.34 16.71 -11.36
N ILE A 201 -23.60 16.88 -11.74
CA ILE A 201 -24.06 17.32 -13.05
C ILE A 201 -24.06 18.84 -13.04
N VAL A 202 -23.33 19.45 -13.98
CA VAL A 202 -23.36 20.89 -14.24
C VAL A 202 -23.86 21.06 -15.67
N ASN A 203 -24.84 21.93 -15.89
CA ASN A 203 -25.29 22.37 -17.23
C ASN A 203 -25.68 21.25 -18.22
N ASN A 204 -26.31 20.16 -17.78
CA ASN A 204 -26.74 19.04 -18.65
C ASN A 204 -25.61 18.37 -19.47
N SER A 205 -24.33 18.65 -19.19
CA SER A 205 -23.21 17.90 -19.76
C SER A 205 -22.82 16.74 -18.84
N GLU A 206 -22.48 15.61 -19.46
CA GLU A 206 -22.04 14.39 -18.78
C GLU A 206 -20.82 14.67 -17.87
N TYR A 207 -20.99 14.41 -16.58
CA TYR A 207 -19.95 13.96 -15.65
C TYR A 207 -18.65 14.77 -15.60
N GLU A 208 -18.73 16.08 -15.36
CA GLU A 208 -17.52 16.90 -15.19
C GLU A 208 -16.85 16.78 -13.81
N ASN A 209 -17.52 16.21 -12.80
CA ASN A 209 -16.97 16.17 -11.45
C ASN A 209 -17.21 14.82 -10.78
N ASP A 210 -16.43 13.82 -11.19
CA ASP A 210 -16.23 12.57 -10.45
C ASP A 210 -14.91 12.72 -9.66
N HIS A 211 -14.88 13.61 -8.66
CA HIS A 211 -13.69 13.88 -7.86
C HIS A 211 -13.69 12.99 -6.63
N LEU A 212 -12.51 12.50 -6.28
CA LEU A 212 -12.19 12.04 -4.95
C LEU A 212 -11.72 13.24 -4.15
N LEU A 213 -12.49 13.65 -3.15
CA LEU A 213 -12.19 14.80 -2.33
C LEU A 213 -11.84 14.35 -0.90
N VAL A 214 -10.91 15.05 -0.27
CA VAL A 214 -10.48 14.79 1.11
C VAL A 214 -10.48 16.07 1.93
N ARG A 215 -10.75 15.93 3.22
CA ARG A 215 -10.48 16.98 4.22
C ARG A 215 -10.20 16.36 5.59
N ALA A 216 -9.45 17.07 6.42
CA ALA A 216 -9.14 16.67 7.78
C ALA A 216 -9.38 17.83 8.75
N SER A 217 -9.84 17.52 9.96
CA SER A 217 -9.93 18.50 11.03
C SER A 217 -8.55 18.78 11.64
N ASP A 218 -8.42 19.94 12.28
CA ASP A 218 -7.33 20.27 13.17
C ASP A 218 -7.44 19.55 14.53
N GLU A 219 -6.49 19.84 15.42
CA GLU A 219 -6.41 19.30 16.79
C GLU A 219 -7.62 19.63 17.68
N ASN A 220 -8.45 20.61 17.27
CA ASN A 220 -9.65 21.03 17.98
C ASN A 220 -10.92 20.38 17.38
N ASN A 221 -10.79 19.46 16.44
CA ASN A 221 -11.88 18.89 15.63
C ASN A 221 -12.60 19.91 14.73
N GLU A 222 -11.96 21.03 14.42
CA GLU A 222 -12.48 22.03 13.50
C GLU A 222 -11.90 21.80 12.11
N PHE A 223 -12.72 21.90 11.05
CA PHE A 223 -12.17 21.86 9.70
C PHE A 223 -11.56 23.23 9.37
N PRO A 224 -10.25 23.31 9.05
CA PRO A 224 -9.63 24.55 8.63
C PRO A 224 -10.24 25.05 7.31
N ASP A 225 -9.98 26.31 6.96
CA ASP A 225 -10.42 26.93 5.70
C ASP A 225 -11.93 26.84 5.41
N GLU A 226 -12.75 27.02 6.46
CA GLU A 226 -14.22 26.96 6.39
C GLU A 226 -14.76 25.58 5.96
N GLY A 227 -13.97 24.52 6.10
CA GLY A 227 -14.37 23.16 5.73
C GLY A 227 -14.38 22.88 4.23
N LYS A 228 -13.59 23.65 3.46
CA LYS A 228 -13.34 23.39 2.05
C LYS A 228 -12.79 21.98 1.83
N TRP A 229 -13.13 21.44 0.67
CA TRP A 229 -12.72 20.12 0.23
C TRP A 229 -11.53 20.24 -0.71
N GLU A 230 -10.51 19.42 -0.49
CA GLU A 230 -9.32 19.38 -1.35
C GLU A 230 -9.40 18.19 -2.31
N PRO A 231 -9.07 18.37 -3.59
CA PRO A 231 -9.08 17.28 -4.56
C PRO A 231 -7.90 16.32 -4.32
N LEU A 232 -8.22 15.04 -4.12
CA LEU A 232 -7.24 13.95 -4.00
C LEU A 232 -6.98 13.26 -5.34
N ALA A 233 -8.02 13.04 -6.15
CA ALA A 233 -7.92 12.45 -7.48
C ALA A 233 -9.16 12.79 -8.32
N TRP A 234 -9.03 12.74 -9.64
CA TRP A 234 -10.13 12.94 -10.57
C TRP A 234 -10.43 11.58 -11.25
N TYR A 235 -11.69 11.19 -11.44
CA TYR A 235 -12.04 10.00 -12.22
C TYR A 235 -11.43 10.01 -13.62
N SER A 236 -11.34 11.22 -14.15
CA SER A 236 -10.61 11.55 -15.35
C SER A 236 -9.21 10.90 -15.36
N ASP A 237 -8.49 10.88 -14.24
CA ASP A 237 -7.16 10.32 -14.10
C ASP A 237 -7.15 8.79 -14.34
N THR A 238 -8.26 8.09 -14.06
CA THR A 238 -8.37 6.63 -14.26
C THR A 238 -8.65 6.22 -15.71
N LYS A 239 -9.09 7.15 -16.58
CA LYS A 239 -9.51 6.87 -17.96
C LYS A 239 -8.51 7.32 -19.04
N ARG A 240 -7.43 8.02 -18.71
CA ARG A 240 -6.81 8.93 -19.68
C ARG A 240 -5.54 8.38 -20.35
N LEU A 241 -5.72 7.84 -21.56
CA LEU A 241 -4.71 7.80 -22.64
C LEU A 241 -4.14 9.23 -22.85
N GLY A 242 -2.87 9.34 -23.25
CA GLY A 242 -2.16 10.63 -23.28
C GLY A 242 -2.90 11.75 -24.02
N TYR A 243 -2.69 12.99 -23.56
CA TYR A 243 -3.47 14.15 -23.97
C TYR A 243 -2.71 14.92 -25.07
N ILE A 244 -3.39 15.28 -26.15
CA ILE A 244 -2.88 16.26 -27.12
C ILE A 244 -3.03 17.62 -26.46
N ALA A 245 -1.93 18.34 -26.26
CA ALA A 245 -1.92 19.61 -25.55
C ALA A 245 -2.46 20.75 -26.43
N PHE A 246 -3.77 20.74 -26.68
CA PHE A 246 -4.49 21.90 -27.20
C PHE A 246 -5.74 22.15 -26.36
N GLU A 247 -5.52 22.61 -25.12
CA GLU A 247 -6.52 23.46 -24.47
C GLU A 247 -6.02 24.90 -24.61
N TYR A 248 -6.53 25.57 -25.64
CA TYR A 248 -6.19 26.92 -26.06
C TYR A 248 -6.60 27.95 -24.99
N HIS A 249 -5.78 28.07 -23.96
CA HIS A 249 -5.72 29.25 -23.09
C HIS A 249 -4.38 29.93 -23.35
N PRO A 250 -4.25 30.69 -24.46
CA PRO A 250 -3.00 31.36 -24.76
C PRO A 250 -2.64 32.27 -23.58
N PRO A 251 -1.42 32.14 -22.99
CA PRO A 251 -1.01 32.91 -21.81
C PRO A 251 -1.12 34.44 -22.03
N GLN A 252 -1.07 34.85 -23.30
CA GLN A 252 -1.33 36.20 -23.79
C GLN A 252 -2.14 36.14 -25.08
N SER A 253 -3.12 37.05 -25.25
CA SER A 253 -3.94 37.13 -26.46
C SER A 253 -3.07 37.25 -27.72
N GLY A 254 -3.30 36.38 -28.72
CA GLY A 254 -2.59 36.39 -30.01
C GLY A 254 -1.29 35.57 -30.05
N THR A 255 -0.98 34.77 -29.02
CA THR A 255 0.20 33.91 -28.98
C THR A 255 -0.14 32.43 -29.17
N THR A 256 0.76 31.66 -29.80
CA THR A 256 0.68 30.19 -29.88
C THR A 256 1.52 29.59 -28.75
N GLY A 257 0.93 29.53 -27.56
CA GLY A 257 1.58 29.06 -26.34
C GLY A 257 0.72 28.07 -25.57
N ILE A 258 1.37 27.17 -24.85
CA ILE A 258 0.74 26.20 -23.94
C ILE A 258 1.22 26.51 -22.53
N SER A 259 0.36 26.35 -21.53
CA SER A 259 0.71 26.58 -20.13
C SER A 259 0.99 25.26 -19.42
N ALA A 260 2.12 25.16 -18.72
CA ALA A 260 2.51 23.97 -17.97
C ALA A 260 1.79 23.88 -16.62
N TYR A 261 0.45 23.77 -16.64
CA TYR A 261 -0.32 23.55 -15.42
C TYR A 261 -0.14 22.13 -14.90
N GLU A 262 0.02 21.96 -13.59
CA GLU A 262 0.09 20.63 -12.96
C GLU A 262 -1.28 19.93 -12.89
N ASN A 263 -2.36 20.72 -12.78
CA ASN A 263 -3.73 20.23 -12.61
C ASN A 263 -4.12 19.34 -13.79
N GLY A 264 -4.25 18.03 -13.51
CA GLY A 264 -4.61 17.03 -14.50
C GLY A 264 -3.50 16.67 -15.50
N ASN A 265 -2.26 17.13 -15.32
CA ASN A 265 -1.10 16.80 -16.17
C ASN A 265 0.00 16.00 -15.46
N PHE A 266 -0.06 15.88 -14.14
CA PHE A 266 0.90 15.11 -13.35
C PHE A 266 0.92 13.64 -13.81
N GLY A 267 2.12 13.14 -14.17
CA GLY A 267 2.30 11.76 -14.65
C GLY A 267 1.79 11.47 -16.06
N ARG A 268 1.43 12.50 -16.85
CA ARG A 268 0.98 12.35 -18.25
C ARG A 268 2.11 12.68 -19.23
N MET A 269 2.11 11.98 -20.36
CA MET A 269 2.83 12.41 -21.56
C MET A 269 1.92 13.35 -22.36
N LEU A 270 2.38 14.58 -22.57
CA LEU A 270 1.69 15.60 -23.36
C LEU A 270 2.23 15.62 -24.79
N TYR A 271 1.36 15.39 -25.78
CA TYR A 271 1.75 15.44 -27.19
C TYR A 271 1.62 16.86 -27.73
N ILE A 272 2.69 17.39 -28.32
CA ILE A 272 2.73 18.71 -28.97
C ILE A 272 2.79 18.50 -30.48
N GLU A 273 1.80 19.02 -31.22
CA GLU A 273 1.64 18.77 -32.66
C GLU A 273 2.10 19.92 -33.57
N SER A 274 2.47 21.08 -33.00
CA SER A 274 3.02 22.19 -33.77
C SER A 274 3.97 23.04 -32.93
N SER A 275 4.77 23.89 -33.60
CA SER A 275 5.68 24.81 -32.93
C SER A 275 4.95 25.74 -31.96
N CYS A 276 5.45 25.83 -30.74
CA CYS A 276 4.89 26.67 -29.70
C CYS A 276 5.95 27.00 -28.65
N PHE A 277 5.63 27.88 -27.71
CA PHE A 277 6.34 27.93 -26.45
C PHE A 277 5.51 27.28 -25.34
N ILE A 278 6.18 26.83 -24.28
CA ILE A 278 5.55 26.36 -23.05
C ILE A 278 5.86 27.36 -21.93
N ASP A 279 4.82 27.94 -21.34
CA ASP A 279 4.91 28.80 -20.17
C ASP A 279 5.07 27.96 -18.90
N LEU A 280 6.16 28.19 -18.19
CA LEU A 280 6.57 27.46 -16.99
C LEU A 280 6.25 28.20 -15.68
N ASP A 281 5.74 29.44 -15.75
CA ASP A 281 5.31 30.19 -14.56
C ASP A 281 4.31 29.44 -13.66
N PRO A 282 3.34 28.66 -14.19
CA PRO A 282 2.40 27.92 -13.35
C PRO A 282 3.05 26.87 -12.45
N LEU A 283 4.29 26.46 -12.72
CA LEU A 283 5.02 25.48 -11.93
C LEU A 283 5.65 26.07 -10.65
N LYS A 284 5.51 27.37 -10.42
CA LYS A 284 5.98 28.03 -9.21
C LYS A 284 5.40 27.40 -7.95
N ASN A 285 6.29 27.12 -6.99
CA ASN A 285 5.98 26.48 -5.71
C ASN A 285 5.35 25.08 -5.83
N THR A 286 5.52 24.41 -6.96
CA THR A 286 5.04 23.04 -7.15
C THR A 286 6.17 22.01 -6.95
N PHE A 287 5.80 20.74 -6.88
CA PHE A 287 6.70 19.58 -6.94
C PHE A 287 6.36 18.70 -8.17
N ALA A 288 5.95 19.36 -9.27
CA ALA A 288 5.46 18.71 -10.47
C ALA A 288 6.56 17.98 -11.27
N CYS A 289 6.21 16.83 -11.86
CA CYS A 289 7.01 16.16 -12.87
C CYS A 289 6.18 16.04 -14.16
N LEU A 290 6.59 16.73 -15.23
CA LEU A 290 5.88 16.78 -16.51
C LEU A 290 6.74 16.27 -17.65
N GLN A 291 6.11 15.66 -18.65
CA GLN A 291 6.79 15.19 -19.86
C GLN A 291 6.03 15.62 -21.12
N TYR A 292 6.75 16.20 -22.07
CA TYR A 292 6.23 16.55 -23.39
C TYR A 292 6.89 15.71 -24.48
N PHE A 293 6.10 15.36 -25.49
CA PHE A 293 6.50 14.58 -26.65
C PHE A 293 6.16 15.34 -27.92
N LYS A 294 7.16 15.58 -28.76
CA LYS A 294 7.01 16.25 -30.05
C LYS A 294 6.51 15.27 -31.10
N THR A 295 5.39 15.58 -31.78
CA THR A 295 4.78 14.70 -32.80
C THR A 295 4.93 15.22 -34.24
N PHE A 296 5.82 16.20 -34.46
CA PHE A 296 6.05 16.83 -35.75
C PHE A 296 7.56 16.98 -36.03
N ASP A 297 7.94 16.96 -37.31
CA ASP A 297 9.35 16.95 -37.72
C ASP A 297 9.98 18.34 -37.77
N GLU A 298 9.27 19.34 -38.31
CA GLU A 298 9.82 20.67 -38.60
C GLU A 298 9.33 21.73 -37.61
N GLY A 299 10.24 22.57 -37.13
CA GLY A 299 9.94 23.65 -36.19
C GLY A 299 10.45 23.37 -34.77
N GLU A 300 10.00 24.15 -33.79
CA GLU A 300 10.61 24.16 -32.46
C GLU A 300 9.60 24.33 -31.33
N ILE A 301 9.95 23.76 -30.17
CA ILE A 301 9.26 24.00 -28.91
C ILE A 301 10.25 24.72 -27.99
N THR A 302 9.87 25.90 -27.53
CA THR A 302 10.68 26.71 -26.59
C THR A 302 10.06 26.70 -25.19
N LEU A 303 10.88 26.93 -24.16
CA LEU A 303 10.45 26.93 -22.77
C LEU A 303 10.71 28.31 -22.17
N GLN A 304 9.71 28.88 -21.50
CA GLN A 304 9.78 30.27 -21.04
C GLN A 304 9.12 30.44 -19.67
N SER A 305 9.65 31.36 -18.87
CA SER A 305 8.97 31.93 -17.70
C SER A 305 8.57 33.35 -18.06
N ILE A 306 7.33 33.54 -18.51
CA ILE A 306 6.87 34.79 -19.14
C ILE A 306 6.97 35.96 -18.15
N ARG A 307 6.60 35.71 -16.90
CA ARG A 307 6.54 36.67 -15.79
C ARG A 307 7.77 36.58 -14.90
N SER A 308 8.76 35.76 -15.27
CA SER A 308 9.96 35.51 -14.45
C SER A 308 9.62 34.99 -13.04
N GLU A 309 8.56 34.19 -12.93
CA GLU A 309 8.12 33.62 -11.65
C GLU A 309 8.89 32.36 -11.25
N VAL A 310 9.56 31.71 -12.20
CA VAL A 310 10.39 30.52 -11.98
C VAL A 310 11.79 30.66 -12.60
N GLU A 311 12.78 30.08 -11.95
CA GLU A 311 14.14 29.95 -12.46
C GLU A 311 14.26 28.68 -13.32
N LEU A 312 14.70 28.82 -14.57
CA LEU A 312 14.88 27.70 -15.51
C LEU A 312 16.31 27.15 -15.40
N VAL A 313 16.43 25.85 -15.14
CA VAL A 313 17.73 25.16 -14.97
C VAL A 313 17.83 24.02 -15.98
N TYR A 314 18.57 24.22 -17.06
CA TYR A 314 18.79 23.19 -18.08
C TYR A 314 19.81 22.15 -17.59
N LEU A 315 19.42 20.88 -17.65
CA LEU A 315 20.23 19.71 -17.32
C LEU A 315 20.99 19.16 -18.54
N THR A 316 20.60 19.59 -19.74
CA THR A 316 21.20 19.26 -21.03
C THR A 316 21.76 20.51 -21.71
N GLU A 317 22.66 20.34 -22.68
CA GLU A 317 23.17 21.47 -23.49
C GLU A 317 22.08 22.08 -24.38
N ASP A 318 21.11 21.26 -24.80
CA ASP A 318 19.95 21.70 -25.56
C ASP A 318 19.02 22.57 -24.71
N THR A 319 18.73 23.78 -25.21
CA THR A 319 17.80 24.74 -24.60
C THR A 319 16.49 24.91 -25.37
N ILE A 320 16.41 24.30 -26.56
CA ILE A 320 15.26 24.32 -27.47
C ILE A 320 15.01 22.89 -27.96
N CYS A 321 13.75 22.49 -28.05
CA CYS A 321 13.36 21.20 -28.61
C CYS A 321 13.03 21.34 -30.11
N ASN A 322 14.05 21.19 -30.95
CA ASN A 322 13.99 21.35 -32.41
C ASN A 322 14.36 20.07 -33.19
N GLY A 323 14.52 18.94 -32.51
CA GLY A 323 14.68 17.63 -33.15
C GLY A 323 13.40 17.14 -33.83
N LYS A 324 13.48 15.99 -34.50
CA LYS A 324 12.37 15.37 -35.23
C LYS A 324 11.26 14.85 -34.30
N THR A 325 10.20 14.30 -34.92
CA THR A 325 9.16 13.52 -34.23
C THR A 325 9.77 12.51 -33.26
N GLY A 326 9.29 12.51 -32.02
CA GLY A 326 9.80 11.70 -30.93
C GLY A 326 10.82 12.38 -30.01
N SER A 327 11.19 13.64 -30.30
CA SER A 327 11.92 14.48 -29.36
C SER A 327 11.11 14.71 -28.08
N ARG A 328 11.79 14.80 -26.94
CA ARG A 328 11.17 14.79 -25.62
C ARG A 328 11.66 15.93 -24.76
N ILE A 329 10.79 16.43 -23.89
CA ILE A 329 11.10 17.42 -22.85
C ILE A 329 10.63 16.85 -21.52
N TYR A 330 11.51 16.87 -20.52
CA TYR A 330 11.20 16.50 -19.16
C TYR A 330 11.36 17.72 -18.25
N LEU A 331 10.37 17.97 -17.41
CA LEU A 331 10.36 19.08 -16.47
C LEU A 331 10.22 18.55 -15.05
N TYR A 332 11.09 19.03 -14.16
CA TYR A 332 11.07 18.72 -12.73
C TYR A 332 10.97 20.02 -11.95
N ALA A 333 9.79 20.33 -11.42
CA ALA A 333 9.57 21.52 -10.61
C ALA A 333 9.93 21.24 -9.15
N CYS A 334 10.61 22.18 -8.52
CA CYS A 334 10.87 22.16 -7.08
C CYS A 334 10.93 23.59 -6.57
N LYS A 335 9.91 23.99 -5.80
CA LYS A 335 9.76 25.36 -5.29
C LYS A 335 9.72 26.34 -6.47
N ASN A 336 10.65 27.29 -6.55
CA ASN A 336 10.72 28.30 -7.62
C ASN A 336 11.68 27.92 -8.76
N LYS A 337 12.16 26.67 -8.82
CA LYS A 337 13.05 26.21 -9.88
C LYS A 337 12.38 25.14 -10.72
N VAL A 338 12.61 25.17 -12.03
CA VAL A 338 12.23 24.12 -12.97
C VAL A 338 13.48 23.58 -13.62
N TYR A 339 13.81 22.32 -13.33
CA TYR A 339 14.90 21.61 -13.98
C TYR A 339 14.40 20.99 -15.28
N ILE A 340 15.14 21.18 -16.36
CA ILE A 340 14.71 20.90 -17.73
C ILE A 340 15.69 19.94 -18.38
N GLU A 341 15.19 18.84 -18.92
CA GLU A 341 15.97 17.94 -19.78
C GLU A 341 15.32 17.88 -21.16
N ILE A 342 16.08 18.17 -22.21
CA ILE A 342 15.62 18.12 -23.60
C ILE A 342 16.39 17.00 -24.32
N ILE A 343 15.66 16.13 -25.00
CA ILE A 343 16.22 15.07 -25.84
C ILE A 343 15.76 15.31 -27.28
N ASN A 344 16.62 15.92 -28.08
CA ASN A 344 16.39 16.09 -29.51
C ASN A 344 16.76 14.81 -30.28
N LEU A 345 15.79 14.26 -31.02
CA LEU A 345 16.05 13.17 -31.95
C LEU A 345 16.51 13.73 -33.30
N LYS A 346 17.45 13.02 -33.93
CA LYS A 346 18.07 13.42 -35.20
C LYS A 346 17.23 13.10 -36.43
#